data_AF-A0A0N4WN62-F1
#
_entry.id   AF-A0A0N4WN62-F1
#
_cell.length_a   1.000
_cell.length_b   1.000
_cell.length_c   1.000
_cell.angle_alpha   90.00
_cell.angle_beta   90.00
_cell.angle_gamma   90.00
#
_symmetry.space_group_name_H-M   'P 1'
#
loop_
_entity.id
_entity.type
_entity.pdbx_description
1 polymer ?
#
loop_
_entity_poly.entity_id
_entity_poly.type
_entity_poly.pdbx_seq_one_letter_code
_entity_poly.pdbx_strand_id
1 'polypeptide(L)'
;MVFLAHERNDKALDPCTEGKQWAITVDRCMEDKEASELKCTEGKVTEARCMADKDTVVRCMEDRDTVDKCTEDKDTVVKCMEDRGMVVKCMEGRDTVGKRMEGKEMVVKCMGDRDTVGKCMEDKDTVVKRMEDKVTEVRCMETKDIVDRCMETKDMVGRCTEDKDMVVSCIVDKAMVVRCMASKEALDLKCLVTK
;
A
#
# COMPACT_ATOMS: atom_id res chain seq x y z
N MET A 1 21.41 8.19 25.02
CA MET A 1 21.86 9.34 24.19
C MET A 1 20.63 10.05 23.70
N VAL A 2 20.48 11.32 24.02
CA VAL A 2 19.31 12.13 23.71
C VAL A 2 19.48 12.66 22.28
N PHE A 3 18.68 12.18 21.33
CA PHE A 3 18.50 12.88 20.06
C PHE A 3 17.14 13.56 20.10
N LEU A 4 17.20 14.89 20.07
CA LEU A 4 16.08 15.80 20.05
C LEU A 4 15.27 15.55 18.76
N ALA A 5 14.10 14.94 18.91
CA ALA A 5 13.09 14.92 17.86
C ALA A 5 12.58 16.35 17.70
N HIS A 6 12.98 17.01 16.61
CA HIS A 6 12.41 18.31 16.26
C HIS A 6 11.00 18.04 15.74
N GLU A 7 9.97 18.34 16.55
CA GLU A 7 8.60 18.50 16.07
C GLU A 7 8.62 19.56 14.97
N ARG A 8 8.53 19.14 13.70
CA ARG A 8 8.35 20.06 12.57
C ARG A 8 6.86 20.12 12.28
N ASN A 9 6.28 21.26 12.65
CA ASN A 9 4.93 21.70 12.30
C ASN A 9 4.56 21.33 10.84
N ASP A 10 3.39 20.72 10.65
CA ASP A 10 2.74 20.26 9.41
C ASP A 10 2.45 21.35 8.33
N LYS A 11 3.26 22.41 8.22
CA LYS A 11 2.98 23.56 7.33
C LYS A 11 4.13 24.01 6.43
N ALA A 12 5.24 23.28 6.37
CA ALA A 12 6.30 23.60 5.42
C ALA A 12 6.04 22.91 4.08
N LEU A 13 5.72 23.68 3.04
CA LEU A 13 5.85 23.25 1.65
C LEU A 13 7.24 22.63 1.43
N ASP A 14 7.29 21.56 0.65
CA ASP A 14 8.48 20.77 0.34
C ASP A 14 9.73 21.66 0.11
N PRO A 15 10.81 21.52 0.91
CA PRO A 15 12.01 22.35 0.78
C PRO A 15 12.94 21.92 -0.36
N CYS A 16 12.57 20.88 -1.13
CA CYS A 16 13.40 20.34 -2.19
C CYS A 16 13.12 21.05 -3.53
N THR A 17 14.17 21.39 -4.27
CA THR A 17 14.10 21.99 -5.61
C THR A 17 13.53 21.00 -6.62
N GLU A 18 13.02 21.47 -7.78
CA GLU A 18 12.61 20.62 -8.90
C GLU A 18 13.62 19.49 -9.15
N GLY A 19 13.15 18.25 -9.13
CA GLY A 19 14.01 17.08 -9.33
C GLY A 19 14.58 16.45 -8.05
N LYS A 20 14.07 16.78 -6.85
CA LYS A 20 14.49 16.14 -5.59
C LYS A 20 13.32 15.92 -4.60
N GLN A 21 13.40 14.83 -3.84
CA GLN A 21 12.37 14.42 -2.87
C GLN A 21 12.89 14.29 -1.44
N TRP A 22 12.12 14.77 -0.49
CA TRP A 22 12.45 14.67 0.93
C TRP A 22 12.17 13.27 1.48
N ALA A 23 13.20 12.59 1.99
CA ALA A 23 13.06 11.34 2.73
C ALA A 23 13.26 11.60 4.24
N ILE A 24 12.21 11.40 5.04
CA ILE A 24 12.21 11.71 6.50
C ILE A 24 13.25 10.86 7.25
N THR A 25 13.47 9.61 6.84
CA THR A 25 14.38 8.68 7.53
C THR A 25 15.86 9.05 7.40
N VAL A 26 16.23 9.74 6.32
CA VAL A 26 17.60 10.20 6.06
C VAL A 26 17.75 11.73 6.17
N ASP A 27 16.68 12.43 6.55
CA ASP A 27 16.61 13.89 6.71
C ASP A 27 17.25 14.64 5.52
N ARG A 28 17.05 14.16 4.28
CA ARG A 28 17.71 14.70 3.08
C ARG A 28 16.88 14.58 1.81
N CYS A 29 17.05 15.54 0.89
CA CYS A 29 16.53 15.50 -0.47
C CYS A 29 17.30 14.47 -1.33
N MET A 30 16.61 13.44 -1.83
CA MET A 30 17.09 12.44 -2.80
C MET A 30 16.88 12.97 -4.23
N GLU A 31 17.73 12.61 -5.19
CA GLU A 31 17.57 13.09 -6.58
C GLU A 31 16.57 12.24 -7.37
N ASP A 32 15.67 12.90 -8.09
CA ASP A 32 14.76 12.28 -9.04
C ASP A 32 15.58 11.86 -10.27
N LYS A 33 15.99 10.58 -10.30
CA LYS A 33 16.13 9.78 -11.53
C LYS A 33 16.70 8.39 -11.25
N GLU A 34 16.05 7.41 -11.90
CA GLU A 34 16.38 5.98 -12.07
C GLU A 34 15.62 5.04 -11.14
N ALA A 35 15.73 5.18 -9.80
CA ALA A 35 14.92 4.45 -8.82
C ALA A 35 15.19 5.02 -7.41
N SER A 36 14.16 5.20 -6.58
CA SER A 36 14.30 5.60 -5.18
C SER A 36 14.22 4.37 -4.28
N GLU A 37 15.31 4.03 -3.58
CA GLU A 37 15.32 2.93 -2.59
C GLU A 37 15.52 3.48 -1.17
N LEU A 38 14.54 3.20 -0.29
CA LEU A 38 14.58 3.54 1.13
C LEU A 38 14.63 2.25 1.95
N LYS A 39 15.65 2.12 2.79
CA LYS A 39 15.79 1.02 3.75
C LYS A 39 15.76 1.58 5.16
N CYS A 40 14.88 1.03 5.99
CA CYS A 40 14.78 1.36 7.40
C CYS A 40 14.88 0.08 8.24
N THR A 41 15.57 0.15 9.39
CA THR A 41 15.73 -0.99 10.30
C THR A 41 14.88 -0.84 11.55
N GLU A 42 14.93 0.33 12.19
CA GLU A 42 14.13 0.65 13.37
C GLU A 42 13.72 2.12 13.31
N GLY A 43 12.43 2.41 13.42
CA GLY A 43 11.91 3.76 13.24
C GLY A 43 10.53 3.98 13.84
N LYS A 44 10.27 5.24 14.22
CA LYS A 44 8.90 5.64 14.64
C LYS A 44 8.01 5.89 13.43
N VAL A 45 8.53 6.53 12.40
CA VAL A 45 7.79 6.85 11.18
C VAL A 45 8.78 6.83 10.02
N THR A 46 8.48 6.04 9.02
CA THR A 46 9.13 6.11 7.71
C THR A 46 8.17 6.71 6.71
N GLU A 47 8.57 7.82 6.09
CA GLU A 47 7.80 8.43 5.00
C GLU A 47 8.68 8.55 3.75
N ALA A 48 8.16 8.03 2.64
CA ALA A 48 8.66 8.24 1.30
C ALA A 48 7.61 9.00 0.49
N ARG A 49 8.06 9.96 -0.32
CA ARG A 49 7.17 10.74 -1.19
C ARG A 49 7.81 10.89 -2.55
N CYS A 50 7.17 10.32 -3.57
CA CYS A 50 7.67 10.29 -4.92
C CYS A 50 6.82 11.08 -5.94
N MET A 51 7.50 11.76 -6.86
CA MET A 51 6.94 12.56 -7.95
C MET A 51 7.70 12.23 -9.24
N ALA A 52 7.03 11.57 -10.20
CA ALA A 52 7.60 11.22 -11.52
C ALA A 52 8.83 10.29 -11.49
N ASP A 53 8.80 9.25 -10.65
CA ASP A 53 9.85 8.23 -10.60
C ASP A 53 9.62 7.07 -11.60
N LYS A 54 10.70 6.34 -11.87
CA LYS A 54 10.56 5.06 -12.58
C LYS A 54 10.12 3.98 -11.60
N ASP A 55 10.88 3.82 -10.52
CA ASP A 55 10.64 2.80 -9.52
C ASP A 55 10.85 3.38 -8.11
N THR A 56 9.93 3.11 -7.18
CA THR A 56 10.05 3.43 -5.75
C THR A 56 10.03 2.15 -4.91
N VAL A 57 11.03 1.97 -4.06
CA VAL A 57 11.17 0.78 -3.20
C VAL A 57 11.41 1.18 -1.75
N VAL A 58 10.43 0.92 -0.88
CA VAL A 58 10.53 1.12 0.56
C VAL A 58 10.61 -0.23 1.27
N ARG A 59 11.63 -0.42 2.11
CA ARG A 59 11.84 -1.64 2.89
C ARG A 59 12.09 -1.33 4.35
N CYS A 60 11.22 -1.84 5.21
CA CYS A 60 11.26 -1.60 6.64
C CYS A 60 11.21 -2.91 7.43
N MET A 61 12.05 -3.02 8.47
CA MET A 61 12.11 -4.20 9.33
C MET A 61 11.22 -4.01 10.55
N GLU A 62 11.51 -3.05 11.43
CA GLU A 62 10.70 -2.75 12.62
C GLU A 62 10.34 -1.27 12.62
N ASP A 63 9.14 -0.94 12.18
CA ASP A 63 8.65 0.43 12.21
C ASP A 63 7.35 0.53 12.98
N ARG A 64 7.07 1.71 13.52
CA ARG A 64 5.73 1.94 14.04
C ARG A 64 4.76 2.33 12.93
N ASP A 65 5.16 3.17 11.99
CA ASP A 65 4.29 3.57 10.89
C ASP A 65 5.12 3.76 9.59
N THR A 66 4.72 3.14 8.50
CA THR A 66 5.33 3.31 7.15
C THR A 66 4.33 3.96 6.20
N VAL A 67 4.71 5.06 5.58
CA VAL A 67 3.88 5.80 4.62
C VAL A 67 4.66 6.01 3.33
N ASP A 68 4.05 5.61 2.22
CA ASP A 68 4.57 5.86 0.89
C ASP A 68 3.50 6.54 0.04
N LYS A 69 3.91 7.64 -0.62
CA LYS A 69 3.02 8.49 -1.42
C LYS A 69 3.67 8.80 -2.76
N CYS A 70 3.13 8.23 -3.82
CA CYS A 70 3.68 8.34 -5.16
C CYS A 70 2.69 8.96 -6.14
N THR A 71 3.20 9.87 -6.96
CA THR A 71 2.46 10.54 -8.05
C THR A 71 3.25 10.32 -9.34
N GLU A 72 2.64 9.66 -10.32
CA GLU A 72 3.27 9.30 -11.60
C GLU A 72 4.53 8.40 -11.43
N ASP A 73 4.40 7.26 -10.74
CA ASP A 73 5.50 6.29 -10.60
C ASP A 73 5.20 5.05 -11.44
N LYS A 74 6.17 4.46 -12.14
CA LYS A 74 5.83 3.21 -12.87
C LYS A 74 5.62 2.10 -11.88
N ASP A 75 6.60 1.83 -11.03
CA ASP A 75 6.58 0.66 -10.15
C ASP A 75 6.84 1.05 -8.69
N THR A 76 5.82 0.96 -7.84
CA THR A 76 5.91 1.27 -6.40
C THR A 76 5.87 -0.02 -5.57
N VAL A 77 6.87 -0.23 -4.71
CA VAL A 77 7.00 -1.44 -3.87
C VAL A 77 7.31 -1.08 -2.42
N VAL A 78 6.36 -1.35 -1.52
CA VAL A 78 6.55 -1.20 -0.07
C VAL A 78 6.55 -2.56 0.61
N LYS A 79 7.57 -2.82 1.42
CA LYS A 79 7.73 -4.07 2.18
C LYS A 79 8.04 -3.76 3.64
N CYS A 80 7.17 -4.21 4.54
CA CYS A 80 7.37 -4.11 5.98
C CYS A 80 7.39 -5.51 6.61
N MET A 81 8.32 -5.77 7.54
CA MET A 81 8.28 -7.01 8.32
C MET A 81 7.33 -6.83 9.51
N GLU A 82 7.69 -5.95 10.44
CA GLU A 82 6.87 -5.59 11.60
C GLU A 82 6.50 -4.11 11.51
N ASP A 83 5.20 -3.82 11.40
CA ASP A 83 4.72 -2.44 11.35
C ASP A 83 3.33 -2.29 11.96
N ARG A 84 3.09 -1.22 12.74
CA ARG A 84 1.73 -0.96 13.24
C ARG A 84 0.83 -0.50 12.09
N GLY A 85 1.31 0.37 11.20
CA GLY A 85 0.50 1.08 10.20
C GLY A 85 1.22 1.32 8.87
N MET A 86 0.78 0.68 7.79
CA MET A 86 1.42 0.72 6.48
C MET A 86 0.43 1.36 5.52
N VAL A 87 0.81 2.47 4.92
CA VAL A 87 -0.03 3.20 3.98
C VAL A 87 0.73 3.38 2.68
N VAL A 88 0.22 2.79 1.60
CA VAL A 88 0.71 3.00 0.24
C VAL A 88 -0.34 3.78 -0.54
N LYS A 89 0.05 4.90 -1.13
CA LYS A 89 -0.80 5.74 -1.97
C LYS A 89 -0.14 5.98 -3.31
N CYS A 90 -0.74 5.49 -4.39
CA CYS A 90 -0.31 5.75 -5.76
C CYS A 90 -1.43 6.44 -6.53
N MET A 91 -1.11 7.53 -7.22
CA MET A 91 -2.10 8.32 -7.98
C MET A 91 -2.18 7.95 -9.45
N GLU A 92 -1.07 7.56 -10.06
CA GLU A 92 -0.98 7.06 -11.42
C GLU A 92 0.28 6.21 -11.49
N GLY A 93 0.16 5.00 -12.02
CA GLY A 93 1.28 4.11 -12.14
C GLY A 93 1.02 2.87 -12.96
N ARG A 94 2.05 2.04 -13.09
CA ARG A 94 1.91 0.73 -13.72
C ARG A 94 1.62 -0.30 -12.65
N ASP A 95 2.54 -0.52 -11.72
CA ASP A 95 2.49 -1.62 -10.78
C ASP A 95 2.64 -1.09 -9.33
N THR A 96 1.63 -1.29 -8.48
CA THR A 96 1.72 -0.95 -7.04
C THR A 96 1.66 -2.20 -6.18
N VAL A 97 2.66 -2.38 -5.31
CA VAL A 97 2.83 -3.57 -4.47
C VAL A 97 3.04 -3.20 -3.01
N GLY A 98 2.06 -3.48 -2.16
CA GLY A 98 2.19 -3.42 -0.71
C GLY A 98 2.36 -4.82 -0.11
N LYS A 99 3.42 -5.06 0.66
CA LYS A 99 3.62 -6.31 1.39
C LYS A 99 3.92 -6.07 2.87
N ARG A 100 3.23 -6.81 3.73
CA ARG A 100 3.53 -6.86 5.16
C ARG A 100 3.50 -8.28 5.70
N MET A 101 4.39 -8.55 6.68
CA MET A 101 4.44 -9.82 7.40
C MET A 101 3.67 -9.82 8.72
N GLU A 102 3.73 -8.74 9.51
CA GLU A 102 3.02 -8.61 10.79
C GLU A 102 2.61 -7.16 11.04
N GLY A 103 1.38 -6.94 11.52
CA GLY A 103 0.95 -5.59 11.86
C GLY A 103 -0.48 -5.43 12.34
N LYS A 104 -0.91 -4.16 12.43
CA LYS A 104 -2.31 -3.83 12.78
C LYS A 104 -3.10 -3.44 11.55
N GLU A 105 -2.64 -2.43 10.81
CA GLU A 105 -3.42 -1.85 9.72
C GLU A 105 -2.59 -1.71 8.46
N MET A 106 -3.03 -2.36 7.37
CA MET A 106 -2.48 -2.16 6.03
C MET A 106 -3.50 -1.41 5.17
N VAL A 107 -3.08 -0.33 4.52
CA VAL A 107 -3.90 0.44 3.60
C VAL A 107 -3.17 0.63 2.28
N VAL A 108 -3.76 0.11 1.20
CA VAL A 108 -3.29 0.35 -0.18
C VAL A 108 -4.37 1.14 -0.92
N LYS A 109 -3.99 2.31 -1.46
CA LYS A 109 -4.87 3.18 -2.22
C LYS A 109 -4.25 3.51 -3.57
N CYS A 110 -4.93 3.11 -4.63
CA CYS A 110 -4.48 3.34 -5.99
C CYS A 110 -5.55 4.07 -6.81
N MET A 111 -5.10 4.97 -7.67
CA MET A 111 -5.91 5.59 -8.72
C MET A 111 -5.14 5.39 -10.03
N GLY A 112 -5.81 4.95 -11.10
CA GLY A 112 -5.19 4.83 -12.42
C GLY A 112 -3.99 3.87 -12.55
N ASP A 113 -3.90 2.84 -11.70
CA ASP A 113 -2.82 1.86 -11.80
C ASP A 113 -3.14 0.78 -12.84
N ARG A 114 -2.13 0.14 -13.44
CA ARG A 114 -2.40 -1.04 -14.26
C ARG A 114 -2.69 -2.24 -13.38
N ASP A 115 -1.81 -2.51 -12.43
CA ASP A 115 -1.82 -3.71 -11.62
C ASP A 115 -1.56 -3.34 -10.14
N THR A 116 -2.49 -3.69 -9.25
CA THR A 116 -2.34 -3.45 -7.80
C THR A 116 -2.34 -4.75 -7.01
N VAL A 117 -1.32 -4.91 -6.18
CA VAL A 117 -1.09 -6.11 -5.36
C VAL A 117 -0.95 -5.76 -3.89
N GLY A 118 -1.89 -6.22 -3.06
CA GLY A 118 -1.79 -6.19 -1.60
C GLY A 118 -1.51 -7.58 -1.04
N LYS A 119 -0.44 -7.75 -0.26
CA LYS A 119 -0.13 -9.01 0.43
C LYS A 119 0.10 -8.79 1.91
N CYS A 120 -0.71 -9.45 2.72
CA CYS A 120 -0.63 -9.36 4.17
C CYS A 120 -0.52 -10.75 4.81
N MET A 121 0.18 -10.81 5.93
CA MET A 121 0.24 -11.96 6.84
C MET A 121 0.08 -11.40 8.25
N GLU A 122 -0.63 -12.11 9.13
CA GLU A 122 -0.80 -11.77 10.54
C GLU A 122 -1.19 -10.29 10.82
N ASP A 123 -2.06 -9.72 9.98
CA ASP A 123 -2.58 -8.37 10.16
C ASP A 123 -3.90 -8.39 10.93
N LYS A 124 -4.26 -7.28 11.60
CA LYS A 124 -5.65 -7.14 12.08
C LYS A 124 -6.54 -6.76 10.91
N ASP A 125 -6.21 -5.67 10.24
CA ASP A 125 -7.07 -5.03 9.26
C ASP A 125 -6.30 -4.75 7.97
N THR A 126 -6.86 -5.16 6.83
CA THR A 126 -6.33 -4.83 5.51
C THR A 126 -7.39 -4.15 4.66
N VAL A 127 -7.05 -2.97 4.15
CA VAL A 127 -7.93 -2.16 3.31
C VAL A 127 -7.27 -1.87 1.99
N VAL A 128 -7.88 -2.35 0.90
CA VAL A 128 -7.45 -2.06 -0.47
C VAL A 128 -8.54 -1.27 -1.17
N LYS A 129 -8.21 -0.08 -1.67
CA LYS A 129 -9.16 0.81 -2.36
C LYS A 129 -8.59 1.25 -3.69
N ARG A 130 -9.36 1.05 -4.75
CA ARG A 130 -8.93 1.30 -6.12
C ARG A 130 -10.02 2.00 -6.91
N MET A 131 -9.61 2.93 -7.77
CA MET A 131 -10.54 3.60 -8.69
C MET A 131 -10.54 2.94 -10.07
N GLU A 132 -9.39 2.80 -10.70
CA GLU A 132 -9.27 2.33 -12.08
C GLU A 132 -8.04 1.44 -12.20
N ASP A 133 -8.25 0.11 -12.19
CA ASP A 133 -7.16 -0.86 -12.23
C ASP A 133 -7.43 -1.95 -13.27
N LYS A 134 -6.46 -2.38 -14.08
CA LYS A 134 -6.71 -3.54 -14.96
C LYS A 134 -6.77 -4.83 -14.16
N VAL A 135 -5.78 -5.08 -13.31
CA VAL A 135 -5.71 -6.31 -12.51
C VAL A 135 -5.52 -5.98 -11.05
N THR A 136 -6.26 -6.69 -10.23
CA THR A 136 -6.25 -6.52 -8.79
C THR A 136 -6.01 -7.85 -8.11
N GLU A 137 -4.95 -7.94 -7.29
CA GLU A 137 -4.68 -9.11 -6.45
C GLU A 137 -4.61 -8.70 -4.98
N VAL A 138 -5.46 -9.31 -4.15
CA VAL A 138 -5.38 -9.21 -2.70
C VAL A 138 -5.15 -10.60 -2.14
N ARG A 139 -4.07 -10.78 -1.38
CA ARG A 139 -3.76 -12.04 -0.71
C ARG A 139 -3.48 -11.79 0.77
N CYS A 140 -4.28 -12.38 1.62
CA CYS A 140 -4.13 -12.26 3.06
C CYS A 140 -4.15 -13.64 3.74
N MET A 141 -3.41 -13.75 4.83
CA MET A 141 -3.34 -14.95 5.67
C MET A 141 -3.42 -14.50 7.13
N GLU A 142 -4.24 -15.16 7.93
CA GLU A 142 -4.42 -14.89 9.36
C GLU A 142 -4.81 -13.42 9.65
N THR A 143 -5.66 -12.84 8.81
CA THR A 143 -6.12 -11.46 8.92
C THR A 143 -7.51 -11.39 9.53
N LYS A 144 -7.79 -10.46 10.46
CA LYS A 144 -9.14 -10.39 11.02
C LYS A 144 -10.11 -9.86 9.99
N ASP A 145 -9.86 -8.64 9.51
CA ASP A 145 -10.81 -7.91 8.69
C ASP A 145 -10.16 -7.51 7.36
N ILE A 146 -10.77 -7.91 6.24
CA ILE A 146 -10.33 -7.54 4.89
C ILE A 146 -11.43 -6.73 4.22
N VAL A 147 -11.09 -5.52 3.79
CA VAL A 147 -11.98 -4.66 3.00
C VAL A 147 -11.34 -4.38 1.65
N ASP A 148 -11.93 -4.95 0.61
CA ASP A 148 -11.52 -4.72 -0.77
C ASP A 148 -12.60 -3.92 -1.51
N ARG A 149 -12.23 -2.74 -2.03
CA ARG A 149 -13.12 -1.93 -2.86
C ARG A 149 -12.48 -1.51 -4.17
N CYS A 150 -13.19 -1.74 -5.27
CA CYS A 150 -12.78 -1.30 -6.61
C CYS A 150 -13.93 -0.59 -7.33
N MET A 151 -13.69 0.58 -7.89
CA MET A 151 -14.71 1.26 -8.70
C MET A 151 -14.75 0.77 -10.15
N GLU A 152 -13.61 0.43 -10.73
CA GLU A 152 -13.53 -0.16 -12.07
C GLU A 152 -12.30 -1.07 -12.12
N THR A 153 -12.52 -2.35 -12.46
CA THR A 153 -11.40 -3.25 -12.75
C THR A 153 -11.72 -4.31 -13.77
N LYS A 154 -10.75 -4.77 -14.56
CA LYS A 154 -11.02 -5.88 -15.50
C LYS A 154 -11.05 -7.20 -14.78
N ASP A 155 -10.00 -7.47 -14.01
CA ASP A 155 -9.80 -8.75 -13.35
C ASP A 155 -9.50 -8.54 -11.86
N MET A 156 -10.26 -9.21 -11.01
CA MET A 156 -10.06 -9.24 -9.56
C MET A 156 -9.79 -10.64 -9.05
N VAL A 157 -8.75 -10.77 -8.23
CA VAL A 157 -8.38 -11.99 -7.51
C VAL A 157 -8.21 -11.70 -6.02
N GLY A 158 -9.14 -12.19 -5.21
CA GLY A 158 -9.04 -12.20 -3.75
C GLY A 158 -8.71 -13.60 -3.22
N ARG A 159 -7.65 -13.73 -2.43
CA ARG A 159 -7.30 -14.97 -1.72
C ARG A 159 -7.13 -14.71 -0.24
N CYS A 160 -7.81 -15.51 0.57
CA CYS A 160 -7.83 -15.34 2.00
C CYS A 160 -7.75 -16.70 2.70
N THR A 161 -6.98 -16.82 3.79
CA THR A 161 -6.81 -18.05 4.57
C THR A 161 -6.82 -17.71 6.06
N GLU A 162 -7.76 -18.31 6.79
CA GLU A 162 -7.91 -18.13 8.24
C GLU A 162 -8.31 -16.71 8.67
N ASP A 163 -9.18 -16.09 7.90
CA ASP A 163 -9.65 -14.73 8.16
C ASP A 163 -11.01 -14.71 8.91
N LYS A 164 -11.37 -13.60 9.57
CA LYS A 164 -12.67 -13.51 10.25
C LYS A 164 -13.75 -12.97 9.33
N ASP A 165 -13.52 -11.77 8.83
CA ASP A 165 -14.46 -10.97 8.07
C ASP A 165 -13.84 -10.49 6.77
N MET A 166 -14.55 -10.69 5.65
CA MET A 166 -14.14 -10.17 4.35
C MET A 166 -15.31 -9.45 3.69
N VAL A 167 -15.07 -8.21 3.30
CA VAL A 167 -16.00 -7.38 2.53
C VAL A 167 -15.36 -7.04 1.21
N VAL A 168 -16.01 -7.43 0.11
CA VAL A 168 -15.58 -7.10 -1.24
C VAL A 168 -16.69 -6.32 -1.93
N SER A 169 -16.38 -5.12 -2.42
CA SER A 169 -17.33 -4.30 -3.17
C SER A 169 -16.71 -3.73 -4.42
N CYS A 170 -17.11 -4.22 -5.58
CA CYS A 170 -16.42 -3.92 -6.83
C CYS A 170 -17.37 -3.73 -8.02
N ILE A 171 -16.93 -2.98 -9.03
CA ILE A 171 -17.45 -3.10 -10.39
C ILE A 171 -16.32 -3.70 -11.24
N VAL A 172 -16.63 -4.81 -11.91
CA VAL A 172 -15.65 -5.64 -12.61
C VAL A 172 -16.08 -5.87 -14.06
N ASP A 173 -15.23 -5.60 -15.04
CA ASP A 173 -15.59 -5.74 -16.45
C ASP A 173 -15.54 -7.19 -16.95
N LYS A 174 -14.64 -8.02 -16.41
CA LYS A 174 -14.43 -9.38 -16.94
C LYS A 174 -14.57 -10.47 -15.91
N ALA A 175 -13.63 -10.55 -14.98
CA ALA A 175 -13.52 -11.72 -14.11
C ALA A 175 -13.28 -11.32 -12.66
N MET A 176 -14.02 -11.99 -11.79
CA MET A 176 -13.82 -11.89 -10.35
C MET A 176 -13.66 -13.30 -9.79
N VAL A 177 -12.56 -13.52 -9.06
CA VAL A 177 -12.28 -14.76 -8.36
C VAL A 177 -12.00 -14.44 -6.91
N VAL A 178 -12.84 -14.92 -6.00
CA VAL A 178 -12.60 -14.83 -4.55
C VAL A 178 -12.55 -16.24 -3.98
N ARG A 179 -11.44 -16.56 -3.29
CA ARG A 179 -11.25 -17.85 -2.62
C ARG A 179 -10.83 -17.64 -1.18
N CYS A 180 -11.66 -18.12 -0.28
CA CYS A 180 -11.43 -18.08 1.16
C CYS A 180 -11.56 -19.48 1.75
N MET A 181 -10.51 -19.97 2.41
CA MET A 181 -10.43 -21.36 2.89
C MET A 181 -11.08 -21.55 4.27
N ALA A 182 -11.07 -20.51 5.11
CA ALA A 182 -11.58 -20.57 6.48
C ALA A 182 -11.99 -19.18 6.94
N SER A 183 -13.19 -18.71 6.56
CA SER A 183 -13.80 -17.50 7.12
C SER A 183 -14.67 -17.89 8.32
N LYS A 184 -14.42 -17.32 9.50
CA LYS A 184 -15.17 -17.69 10.73
C LYS A 184 -16.55 -17.06 10.83
N GLU A 185 -16.74 -15.82 10.35
CA GLU A 185 -17.92 -15.03 10.71
C GLU A 185 -18.70 -14.48 9.49
N ALA A 186 -18.06 -13.83 8.50
CA ALA A 186 -18.79 -13.34 7.31
C ALA A 186 -17.95 -13.10 6.04
N LEU A 187 -18.55 -13.41 4.88
CA LEU A 187 -18.09 -12.95 3.56
C LEU A 187 -19.22 -12.12 2.91
N ASP A 188 -19.05 -10.79 2.82
CA ASP A 188 -20.00 -9.88 2.15
C ASP A 188 -19.46 -9.49 0.78
N LEU A 189 -20.12 -9.97 -0.28
CA LEU A 189 -19.73 -9.75 -1.66
C LEU A 189 -20.77 -8.88 -2.38
N LYS A 190 -20.41 -7.63 -2.68
CA LYS A 190 -21.25 -6.65 -3.40
C LYS A 190 -20.57 -6.22 -4.69
N CYS A 191 -20.56 -7.13 -5.66
CA CYS A 191 -19.90 -6.89 -6.94
C CYS A 191 -20.85 -6.89 -8.13
N LEU A 192 -20.68 -5.91 -9.02
CA LEU A 192 -21.34 -5.81 -10.31
C LEU A 192 -20.37 -6.27 -11.39
N VAL A 193 -20.78 -7.16 -12.29
CA VAL A 193 -19.98 -7.53 -13.46
C VAL A 193 -20.56 -6.88 -14.71
N THR A 194 -19.85 -5.92 -15.30
CA THR A 194 -20.23 -5.16 -16.50
C THR A 194 -19.68 -5.85 -17.74
N LYS A 195 -20.55 -6.49 -18.54
CA LYS A 195 -20.17 -7.17 -19.79
C LYS A 195 -19.92 -6.22 -20.95
#